data_AF-A0A9Q1EW89-F1
#
_entry.id   AF-A0A9Q1EW89-F1
#
_cell.length_a   1.000
_cell.length_b   1.000
_cell.length_c   1.000
_cell.angle_alpha   90.00
_cell.angle_beta   90.00
_cell.angle_gamma   90.00
#
_symmetry.space_group_name_H-M   'P 1'
#
loop_
_entity.id
_entity.type
_entity.pdbx_description
1 polymer ?
#
loop_
_entity_poly.entity_id
_entity_poly.type
_entity_poly.pdbx_seq_one_letter_code
_entity_poly.pdbx_strand_id
1 'polypeptide(L)'
;MNSYFYKFMINLLKRFSLERKLLEIRGAFIIRQLCLLLHAENIFHSMADILLKEEDLKFASTMVQTLNTILLTSAELFQLRNQLKDLRTQESCALFCCLYRSWCHNPVATVSLCFLTQNYRHAYDLIQKLYPSLT
;
A
#
# COMPACT_ATOMS: atom_id res chain seq x y z
N MET A 1 16.52 -5.00 -8.32
CA MET A 1 15.75 -3.76 -8.56
C MET A 1 16.72 -2.65 -8.94
N ASN A 2 16.44 -1.82 -9.95
CA ASN A 2 17.38 -0.78 -10.41
C ASN A 2 17.68 0.20 -9.26
N SER A 3 18.96 0.39 -8.89
CA SER A 3 19.39 1.26 -7.79
C SER A 3 18.84 2.69 -7.93
N TYR A 4 18.74 3.19 -9.16
CA TYR A 4 18.17 4.51 -9.45
C TYR A 4 16.66 4.58 -9.16
N PHE A 5 15.92 3.52 -9.51
CA PHE A 5 14.50 3.43 -9.23
C PHE A 5 14.24 3.45 -7.72
N TYR A 6 14.95 2.61 -6.96
CA TYR A 6 14.76 2.57 -5.51
C TYR A 6 15.13 3.89 -4.82
N LYS A 7 16.23 4.54 -5.24
CA LYS A 7 16.59 5.89 -4.77
C LYS A 7 15.52 6.93 -5.11
N PHE A 8 14.93 6.87 -6.31
CA PHE A 8 13.83 7.73 -6.69
C PHE A 8 12.62 7.54 -5.75
N MET A 9 12.23 6.30 -5.46
CA MET A 9 11.13 6.00 -4.55
C MET A 9 11.36 6.53 -3.14
N ILE A 10 12.58 6.39 -2.61
CA ILE A 10 12.97 6.96 -1.30
C ILE A 10 12.84 8.49 -1.33
N ASN A 11 13.40 9.14 -2.35
CA ASN A 11 13.38 10.60 -2.45
C ASN A 11 11.96 11.13 -2.60
N LEU A 12 11.09 10.42 -3.33
CA LEU A 12 9.70 10.77 -3.48
C LEU A 12 8.94 10.69 -2.14
N LEU A 13 9.08 9.59 -1.39
CA LEU A 13 8.44 9.45 -0.08
C LEU A 13 8.97 10.47 0.92
N LYS A 14 10.28 10.74 0.93
CA LYS A 14 10.88 11.82 1.74
C LYS A 14 10.27 13.18 1.38
N ARG A 15 10.07 13.47 0.09
CA ARG A 15 9.43 14.71 -0.36
C ARG A 15 8.00 14.82 0.17
N PHE A 16 7.22 13.74 0.11
CA PHE A 16 5.86 13.71 0.67
C PHE A 16 5.83 13.85 2.19
N SER A 17 6.81 13.28 2.89
CA SER A 17 6.93 13.42 4.35
C SER A 17 7.24 14.87 4.75
N LEU A 18 8.19 15.51 4.06
CA LEU A 18 8.57 16.91 4.29
C LEU A 18 7.47 17.90 3.87
N GLU A 19 6.76 17.62 2.77
CA GLU A 19 5.72 18.49 2.21
C GLU A 19 4.36 17.77 2.20
N ARG A 20 3.73 17.60 3.37
CA ARG A 20 2.46 16.84 3.50
C ARG A 20 1.33 17.35 2.60
N LYS A 21 1.26 18.67 2.36
CA LYS A 21 0.30 19.27 1.42
C LYS A 21 0.47 18.75 -0.02
N LEU A 22 1.70 18.43 -0.43
CA LEU A 22 1.97 17.86 -1.75
C LEU A 22 1.34 16.46 -1.86
N LEU A 23 1.46 15.64 -0.82
CA LEU A 23 0.81 14.33 -0.77
C LEU A 23 -0.71 14.46 -0.84
N GLU A 24 -1.30 15.36 -0.03
CA GLU A 24 -2.75 15.58 0.03
C GLU A 24 -3.33 16.04 -1.31
N ILE A 25 -2.68 17.00 -1.99
CA ILE A 25 -3.24 17.63 -3.19
C ILE A 25 -2.86 16.86 -4.46
N ARG A 26 -1.61 16.36 -4.55
CA ARG A 26 -1.05 15.80 -5.79
C ARG A 26 -0.54 14.37 -5.66
N GLY A 27 -0.40 13.85 -4.44
CA GLY A 27 0.20 12.54 -4.22
C GLY A 27 -0.52 11.42 -4.97
N ALA A 28 -1.85 11.38 -4.89
CA ALA A 28 -2.64 10.38 -5.60
C ALA A 28 -2.41 10.42 -7.12
N PHE A 29 -2.40 11.62 -7.72
CA PHE A 29 -2.12 11.78 -9.15
C PHE A 29 -0.71 11.32 -9.51
N ILE A 30 0.32 11.74 -8.74
CA ILE A 30 1.71 11.38 -9.00
C ILE A 30 1.90 9.86 -8.98
N ILE A 31 1.39 9.18 -7.94
CA ILE A 31 1.52 7.72 -7.82
C ILE A 31 0.82 7.00 -8.97
N ARG A 32 -0.38 7.47 -9.35
CA ARG A 32 -1.12 6.92 -10.49
C ARG A 32 -0.37 7.06 -11.81
N GLN A 33 0.19 8.24 -12.07
CA GLN A 33 1.03 8.45 -13.25
C GLN A 33 2.27 7.54 -13.24
N LEU A 34 2.91 7.35 -12.08
CA LEU A 34 4.01 6.40 -11.97
C LEU A 34 3.57 4.96 -12.27
N CYS A 35 2.39 4.54 -11.79
CA CYS A 35 1.84 3.20 -12.09
C CYS A 35 1.46 3.00 -13.56
N LEU A 36 1.19 4.08 -14.30
CA LEU A 36 0.96 4.03 -15.74
C LEU A 36 2.27 3.97 -16.53
N LEU A 37 3.28 4.73 -16.11
CA LEU A 37 4.55 4.85 -16.82
C LEU A 37 5.53 3.71 -16.49
N LEU A 38 5.38 3.11 -15.31
CA LEU A 38 6.24 2.06 -14.77
C LEU A 38 5.39 0.89 -14.27
N HIS A 39 6.05 -0.20 -13.92
CA HIS A 39 5.36 -1.38 -13.42
C HIS A 39 4.81 -1.16 -12.00
N ALA A 40 3.48 -1.16 -11.85
CA ALA A 40 2.79 -0.88 -10.60
C ALA A 40 3.21 -1.81 -9.44
N GLU A 41 3.43 -3.10 -9.71
CA GLU A 41 3.89 -4.06 -8.70
C GLU A 41 5.20 -3.61 -8.04
N ASN A 42 6.17 -3.16 -8.85
CA ASN A 42 7.46 -2.68 -8.36
C ASN A 42 7.32 -1.40 -7.52
N ILE A 43 6.40 -0.52 -7.89
CA ILE A 43 6.09 0.71 -7.14
C ILE A 43 5.55 0.36 -5.76
N PHE A 44 4.50 -0.46 -5.72
CA PHE A 44 3.84 -0.86 -4.48
C PHE A 44 4.77 -1.65 -3.57
N HIS A 45 5.53 -2.59 -4.11
CA HIS A 45 6.52 -3.36 -3.36
C HIS A 45 7.61 -2.44 -2.77
N SER A 46 8.14 -1.50 -3.55
CA SER A 46 9.19 -0.59 -3.07
C SER A 46 8.68 0.36 -2.01
N MET A 47 7.49 0.93 -2.21
CA MET A 47 6.88 1.82 -1.23
C MET A 47 6.58 1.09 0.08
N ALA A 48 6.11 -0.15 0.02
CA ALA A 48 5.88 -0.97 1.20
C ALA A 48 7.17 -1.25 1.98
N ASP A 49 8.28 -1.62 1.32
CA ASP A 49 9.56 -1.85 2.00
C ASP A 49 10.13 -0.57 2.64
N ILE A 50 9.95 0.58 2.00
CA ILE A 50 10.38 1.87 2.56
C ILE A 50 9.49 2.27 3.74
N LEU A 51 8.16 2.17 3.59
CA LEU A 51 7.18 2.55 4.62
C LEU A 51 7.27 1.66 5.86
N LEU A 52 7.66 0.39 5.72
CA LEU A 52 7.89 -0.51 6.85
C LEU A 52 8.97 0.00 7.81
N LYS A 53 9.92 0.80 7.31
CA LYS A 53 11.05 1.37 8.06
C LYS A 53 10.80 2.85 8.43
N GLU A 54 9.61 3.38 8.14
CA GLU A 54 9.28 4.77 8.39
C GLU A 54 8.98 5.00 9.88
N GLU A 55 9.64 6.00 10.47
CA GLU A 55 9.51 6.33 11.89
C GLU A 55 8.34 7.29 12.15
N ASP A 56 8.01 8.16 11.19
CA ASP A 56 6.84 9.02 11.28
C ASP A 56 5.56 8.22 10.98
N LEU A 57 5.02 7.58 12.02
CA LEU A 57 3.83 6.75 11.93
C LEU A 57 2.60 7.49 11.39
N LYS A 58 2.51 8.81 11.61
CA LYS A 58 1.39 9.62 11.11
C LYS A 58 1.51 9.76 9.60
N PHE A 59 2.71 10.07 9.09
CA PHE A 59 2.98 10.08 7.66
C PHE A 59 2.78 8.70 7.03
N ALA A 60 3.35 7.64 7.64
CA ALA A 60 3.21 6.27 7.15
C ALA A 60 1.73 5.87 7.01
N SER A 61 0.90 6.18 8.01
CA SER A 61 -0.53 5.91 7.97
C SER A 61 -1.25 6.64 6.83
N THR A 62 -0.97 7.94 6.63
CA THR A 62 -1.54 8.74 5.54
C THR A 62 -1.09 8.23 4.16
N MET A 63 0.19 7.86 4.03
CA MET A 63 0.71 7.34 2.77
C MET A 63 0.11 5.97 2.44
N VAL A 64 0.02 5.06 3.40
CA VAL A 64 -0.65 3.77 3.27
C VAL A 64 -2.11 3.95 2.87
N GLN A 65 -2.83 4.88 3.50
CA GLN A 65 -4.21 5.17 3.15
C GLN A 65 -4.34 5.66 1.69
N THR A 66 -3.41 6.50 1.25
CA THR A 66 -3.35 7.00 -0.14
C THR A 66 -3.12 5.85 -1.11
N LEU A 67 -2.12 5.00 -0.84
CA LEU A 67 -1.81 3.83 -1.66
C LEU A 67 -2.97 2.84 -1.72
N ASN A 68 -3.63 2.58 -0.59
CA ASN A 68 -4.79 1.70 -0.52
C ASN A 68 -5.96 2.25 -1.36
N THR A 69 -6.23 3.54 -1.27
CA THR A 69 -7.28 4.19 -2.07
C THR A 69 -6.99 4.05 -3.56
N ILE A 70 -5.73 4.29 -3.97
CA ILE A 70 -5.29 4.12 -5.36
C ILE A 70 -5.45 2.66 -5.80
N LEU A 71 -4.98 1.72 -4.98
CA LEU A 71 -5.07 0.28 -5.22
C LEU A 71 -6.50 -0.17 -5.51
N LEU A 72 -7.47 0.34 -4.76
CA LEU A 72 -8.87 -0.07 -4.89
C LEU A 72 -9.60 0.61 -6.06
N THR A 73 -9.29 1.88 -6.35
CA THR A 73 -10.11 2.71 -7.25
C THR A 73 -9.53 2.91 -8.64
N SER A 74 -8.22 2.76 -8.81
CA SER A 74 -7.53 3.16 -10.05
C SER A 74 -7.61 2.07 -11.12
N ALA A 75 -8.03 2.39 -12.34
CA ALA A 75 -8.22 1.41 -13.41
C ALA A 75 -6.90 0.74 -13.82
N GLU A 76 -5.80 1.49 -13.80
CA GLU A 76 -4.44 1.04 -14.08
C GLU A 76 -3.95 -0.09 -13.15
N LEU A 77 -4.59 -0.26 -11.99
CA LEU A 77 -4.25 -1.31 -11.03
C LEU A 77 -5.16 -2.54 -11.11
N PHE A 78 -5.98 -2.65 -12.17
CA PHE A 78 -6.88 -3.80 -12.35
C PHE A 78 -6.12 -5.13 -12.35
N GLN A 79 -5.00 -5.22 -13.08
CA GLN A 79 -4.19 -6.44 -13.12
C GLN A 79 -3.57 -6.75 -11.74
N LEU A 80 -3.02 -5.75 -11.06
CA LEU A 80 -2.43 -5.91 -9.73
C LEU A 80 -3.46 -6.38 -8.70
N ARG A 81 -4.68 -5.82 -8.74
CA ARG A 81 -5.81 -6.27 -7.91
C ARG A 81 -6.15 -7.74 -8.16
N ASN A 82 -6.21 -8.17 -9.42
CA ASN A 82 -6.52 -9.57 -9.74
C ASN A 82 -5.41 -10.53 -9.28
N GLN A 83 -4.13 -10.12 -9.39
CA GLN A 83 -3.01 -10.90 -8.86
C GLN A 83 -3.11 -11.07 -7.33
N LEU A 84 -3.41 -9.99 -6.62
CA LEU A 84 -3.58 -10.00 -5.16
C LEU A 84 -4.85 -10.76 -4.73
N LYS A 85 -5.89 -10.78 -5.55
CA LYS A 85 -7.18 -11.41 -5.21
C LYS A 85 -7.10 -12.92 -5.05
N ASP A 86 -6.31 -13.59 -5.90
CA ASP A 86 -6.27 -15.05 -5.93
C ASP A 86 -5.00 -15.64 -5.27
N LEU A 87 -3.98 -14.82 -5.01
CA LEU A 87 -2.71 -15.22 -4.37
C LEU A 87 -2.12 -16.55 -4.92
N ARG A 88 -2.27 -16.82 -6.22
CA ARG A 88 -1.94 -18.13 -6.80
C ARG A 88 -0.44 -18.37 -6.96
N THR A 89 0.35 -17.30 -7.06
CA THR A 89 1.78 -17.39 -7.34
C THR A 89 2.60 -16.95 -6.13
N GLN A 90 3.83 -17.46 -6.05
CA GLN A 90 4.76 -17.09 -4.98
C GLN A 90 5.03 -15.57 -4.95
N GLU A 91 5.08 -14.94 -6.11
CA GLU A 91 5.26 -13.49 -6.26
C GLU A 91 4.05 -12.73 -5.70
N SER A 92 2.82 -13.16 -6.01
CA SER A 92 1.60 -12.54 -5.47
C SER A 92 1.52 -12.66 -3.94
N CYS A 93 1.93 -13.79 -3.39
CA CYS A 93 2.01 -14.02 -1.94
C CYS A 93 3.09 -13.16 -1.28
N ALA A 94 4.26 -13.03 -1.93
CA ALA A 94 5.35 -12.19 -1.44
C ALA A 94 4.95 -10.71 -1.43
N LEU A 95 4.29 -10.24 -2.50
CA LEU A 95 3.75 -8.89 -2.58
C LEU A 95 2.70 -8.66 -1.49
N PHE A 96 1.75 -9.57 -1.32
CA PHE A 96 0.75 -9.46 -0.25
C PHE A 96 1.42 -9.37 1.12
N CYS A 97 2.39 -10.23 1.43
CA CYS A 97 3.12 -10.17 2.71
C CYS A 97 3.82 -8.82 2.92
N CYS A 98 4.43 -8.28 1.86
CA CYS A 98 5.12 -6.98 1.89
C CYS A 98 4.12 -5.83 2.15
N LEU A 99 3.03 -5.80 1.41
CA LEU A 99 1.95 -4.82 1.58
C LEU A 99 1.32 -4.95 2.96
N TYR A 100 0.97 -6.15 3.40
CA TYR A 100 0.28 -6.39 4.67
C TYR A 100 1.08 -5.84 5.86
N ARG A 101 2.40 -6.04 5.90
CA ARG A 101 3.26 -5.56 6.99
C ARG A 101 3.28 -4.04 7.08
N SER A 102 3.44 -3.35 5.94
CA SER A 102 3.44 -1.88 5.92
C SER A 102 2.02 -1.31 6.06
N TRP A 103 1.00 -2.02 5.58
CA TRP A 103 -0.39 -1.57 5.70
C TRP A 103 -0.85 -1.53 7.16
N CYS A 104 -0.20 -2.27 8.06
CA CYS A 104 -0.47 -2.22 9.51
C CYS A 104 -0.32 -0.82 10.12
N HIS A 105 0.36 0.14 9.46
CA HIS A 105 0.35 1.55 9.87
C HIS A 105 -1.05 2.20 9.74
N ASN A 106 -2.00 1.57 9.04
CA ASN A 106 -3.38 2.00 8.96
C ASN A 106 -4.35 0.80 9.06
N PRO A 107 -5.14 0.68 10.15
CA PRO A 107 -6.00 -0.48 10.37
C PRO A 107 -7.08 -0.63 9.29
N VAL A 108 -7.65 0.49 8.82
CA VAL A 108 -8.67 0.48 7.76
C VAL A 108 -8.09 -0.04 6.44
N ALA A 109 -6.88 0.39 6.08
CA ALA A 109 -6.18 -0.12 4.91
C ALA A 109 -5.85 -1.61 5.04
N THR A 110 -5.40 -2.06 6.21
CA THR A 110 -5.07 -3.47 6.48
C THR A 110 -6.29 -4.37 6.27
N VAL A 111 -7.42 -4.00 6.87
CA VAL A 111 -8.68 -4.74 6.71
C VAL A 111 -9.15 -4.71 5.25
N SER A 112 -9.04 -3.57 4.57
CA SER A 112 -9.37 -3.45 3.13
C SER A 112 -8.54 -4.39 2.26
N LEU A 113 -7.23 -4.51 2.55
CA LEU A 113 -6.34 -5.42 1.85
C LEU A 113 -6.71 -6.90 2.07
N CYS A 114 -7.13 -7.25 3.29
CA CYS A 114 -7.61 -8.60 3.59
C CYS A 114 -8.89 -8.93 2.80
N PHE A 115 -9.80 -7.97 2.66
CA PHE A 115 -10.99 -8.15 1.83
C PHE A 115 -10.66 -8.27 0.34
N LEU A 116 -9.72 -7.48 -0.16
CA LEU A 116 -9.26 -7.57 -1.55
C LEU A 116 -8.70 -8.96 -1.89
N THR A 117 -7.97 -9.55 -0.93
CA THR A 117 -7.31 -10.86 -1.08
C THR A 117 -8.16 -12.05 -0.65
N GLN A 118 -9.47 -11.84 -0.43
CA GLN A 118 -10.43 -12.88 0.01
C GLN A 118 -10.09 -13.57 1.35
N ASN A 119 -9.22 -12.95 2.17
CA ASN A 119 -8.86 -13.44 3.50
C ASN A 119 -9.89 -13.00 4.55
N TYR A 120 -11.16 -13.33 4.33
CA TYR A 120 -12.29 -12.85 5.15
C TYR A 120 -12.20 -13.27 6.62
N ARG A 121 -11.72 -14.49 6.89
CA ARG A 121 -11.53 -14.98 8.26
C ARG A 121 -10.48 -14.16 9.00
N HIS A 122 -9.35 -13.90 8.35
CA HIS A 122 -8.29 -13.07 8.93
C HIS A 122 -8.75 -11.62 9.12
N ALA A 123 -9.54 -11.07 8.19
CA ALA A 123 -10.15 -9.75 8.34
C ALA A 123 -11.08 -9.69 9.57
N TYR A 124 -11.89 -10.73 9.79
CA TYR A 124 -12.75 -10.84 10.97
C TYR A 124 -11.95 -10.88 12.27
N ASP A 125 -10.94 -11.74 12.35
CA ASP A 125 -10.07 -11.86 13.53
C ASP A 125 -9.34 -10.53 13.84
N LEU A 126 -8.95 -9.77 12.81
CA LEU A 126 -8.37 -8.43 12.95
C LEU A 126 -9.39 -7.42 13.49
N ILE A 127 -10.61 -7.42 12.96
CA ILE A 127 -11.67 -6.50 13.42
C ILE A 127 -11.98 -6.74 14.89
N GLN A 128 -12.09 -8.00 15.33
CA GLN A 128 -12.31 -8.33 16.74
C GLN A 128 -11.19 -7.83 17.65
N LYS A 129 -9.93 -7.91 17.20
CA LYS A 129 -8.77 -7.41 17.97
C LYS A 129 -8.69 -5.89 17.99
N LEU A 130 -9.02 -5.22 16.89
CA LEU A 130 -8.96 -3.77 16.76
C LEU A 130 -10.13 -3.06 17.45
N TYR A 131 -11.31 -3.68 17.46
CA TYR A 131 -12.54 -3.13 18.01
C TYR A 131 -13.29 -4.16 18.87
N PRO A 132 -12.77 -4.50 20.06
CA PRO A 132 -13.39 -5.51 20.92
C PRO A 132 -14.81 -5.16 21.39
N SER A 133 -15.16 -3.87 21.37
CA SER A 133 -16.44 -3.33 21.85
C SER A 133 -17.58 -3.35 20.81
N LEU A 134 -17.32 -3.83 19.59
CA LEU A 134 -18.30 -3.90 18.49
C LEU A 134 -18.97 -5.28 18.34
N THR A 135 -18.67 -6.21 19.25
CA THR A 135 -19.23 -7.57 19.36
C THR A 135 -19.64 -7.85 20.78
#